data_AF-A0A2T5UQX6-F1
#
_entry.id   AF-A0A2T5UQX6-F1
#
_cell.length_a   1.000
_cell.length_b   1.000
_cell.length_c   1.000
_cell.angle_alpha   90.00
_cell.angle_beta   90.00
_cell.angle_gamma   90.00
#
_symmetry.space_group_name_H-M   'P 1'
#
loop_
_entity.id
_entity.type
_entity.pdbx_description
1 polymer ?
#
loop_
_entity_poly.entity_id
_entity_poly.type
_entity_poly.pdbx_seq_one_letter_code
_entity_poly.pdbx_strand_id
1 'polypeptide(L)'
;MPRNPFGPPIRAAVPAELASEAALLAHLGMTVGELNKIRWYRDQMYQTFEIAKSGGKSRLISAPNKRLKHIQRQLLPLLYQLYQTRSPVHGFVFNRSVKTNAQSHLRRRFVLNLDLQDFFPTITENRVVGMLKAIGIGATVAVAIGYLCCIHGHLPQGAPTSPVLSNMICFRLDRELLAFAKASRCIYTRYADDITLSSHQPMSALFEGSPPPAGNFANDLLVSALTAIVVGNGFTINPMKAHYANRHSRRMVTGLKINDLLNVDRRYIRNIRAVLHSVETLGFVGAQTKYATSGGTGSLAAHLRGKIAWISHIKGPSDPVVRSIALRFNTCFADRKIMVTPTPIERRERSVWIVEHDDGQGTGFFLSGVGLVTAAHCVTGKREVEVFHPSKHANTFKATVLQRDDHLDLAILGHEIPATEYYELNRAALPVVTGDPMTAVGYPKWAPGDPLNVRPGVVSTVTIKSAVRLIEVTQKLTQGMSGGPLLDANGDVAGVVHKGGPEEGRDFAIHVEVLNSWLAHLAS
;
A
#
# COMPACT_ATOMS: atom_id res chain seq x y z
N MET A 1 -20.47 44.21 -1.49
CA MET A 1 -20.71 42.95 -0.77
C MET A 1 -19.38 42.34 -0.39
N PRO A 2 -19.16 41.88 0.87
CA PRO A 2 -17.94 41.15 1.20
C PRO A 2 -17.87 39.89 0.31
N ARG A 3 -16.74 39.72 -0.39
CA ARG A 3 -16.49 38.51 -1.20
C ARG A 3 -16.60 37.30 -0.28
N ASN A 4 -17.44 36.31 -0.63
CA ASN A 4 -17.50 35.04 0.09
C ASN A 4 -16.07 34.45 0.11
N PRO A 5 -15.43 34.30 1.29
CA PRO A 5 -14.06 33.79 1.39
C PRO A 5 -13.94 32.33 0.92
N PHE A 6 -15.05 31.66 0.61
CA PHE A 6 -15.07 30.29 0.08
C PHE A 6 -15.37 30.23 -1.43
N GLY A 7 -15.57 31.37 -2.12
CA GLY A 7 -15.92 31.42 -3.54
C GLY A 7 -17.44 31.33 -3.80
N PRO A 8 -17.88 31.04 -5.05
CA PRO A 8 -19.29 30.75 -5.31
C PRO A 8 -19.74 29.54 -4.48
N PRO A 9 -21.01 29.49 -4.02
CA PRO A 9 -21.50 28.42 -3.15
C PRO A 9 -21.27 27.06 -3.80
N ILE A 10 -20.53 26.19 -3.11
CA ILE A 10 -20.37 24.79 -3.51
C ILE A 10 -21.72 24.13 -3.24
N ARG A 11 -22.48 23.80 -4.29
CA ARG A 11 -23.76 23.11 -4.15
C ARG A 11 -23.49 21.65 -3.79
N ALA A 12 -23.26 21.38 -2.51
CA ALA A 12 -23.40 20.04 -1.97
C ALA A 12 -24.89 19.76 -1.76
N ALA A 13 -25.33 18.53 -2.04
CA ALA A 13 -26.66 18.11 -1.61
C ALA A 13 -26.66 18.08 -0.08
N VAL A 14 -27.41 18.97 0.55
CA VAL A 14 -27.51 19.03 2.00
C VAL A 14 -28.36 17.83 2.47
N PRO A 15 -27.82 16.95 3.34
CA PRO A 15 -28.60 15.85 3.91
C PRO A 15 -29.86 16.36 4.62
N ALA A 16 -30.95 15.59 4.57
CA ALA A 16 -32.23 15.98 5.17
C ALA A 16 -32.10 16.23 6.68
N GLU A 17 -31.21 15.50 7.35
CA GLU A 17 -30.87 15.63 8.76
C GLU A 17 -30.21 16.97 9.09
N LEU A 18 -29.64 17.67 8.09
CA LEU A 18 -29.02 18.99 8.25
C LEU A 18 -29.93 20.14 7.77
N ALA A 19 -31.17 19.84 7.37
CA ALA A 19 -32.09 20.84 6.84
C ALA A 19 -32.62 21.82 7.92
N SER A 20 -32.74 21.36 9.17
CA SER A 20 -33.17 22.18 10.31
C SER A 20 -32.51 21.72 11.62
N GLU A 21 -32.53 22.57 12.64
CA GLU A 21 -32.01 22.19 13.97
C GLU A 21 -32.80 21.01 14.55
N ALA A 22 -34.12 20.99 14.37
CA ALA A 22 -34.97 19.89 14.83
C ALA A 22 -34.59 18.56 14.18
N ALA A 23 -34.35 18.54 12.86
CA ALA A 23 -33.92 17.34 12.15
C ALA A 23 -32.54 16.85 12.62
N LEU A 24 -31.60 17.78 12.83
CA LEU A 24 -30.26 17.46 13.33
C LEU A 24 -30.35 16.82 14.72
N LEU A 25 -31.07 17.47 15.64
CA LEU A 25 -31.21 16.99 17.01
C LEU A 25 -31.93 15.64 17.09
N ALA A 26 -32.95 15.42 16.26
CA ALA A 26 -33.62 14.13 16.15
C ALA A 26 -32.64 13.03 15.71
N HIS A 27 -31.83 13.27 14.66
CA HIS A 27 -30.82 12.31 14.18
C HIS A 27 -29.75 12.01 15.24
N LEU A 28 -29.32 13.03 16.00
CA LEU A 28 -28.33 12.87 17.06
C LEU A 28 -28.91 12.26 18.35
N GLY A 29 -30.23 12.04 18.43
CA GLY A 29 -30.89 11.59 19.66
C GLY A 29 -30.66 12.58 20.81
N MET A 30 -30.84 13.87 20.53
CA MET A 30 -30.60 14.98 21.45
C MET A 30 -31.83 15.87 21.59
N THR A 31 -31.95 16.52 22.75
CA THR A 31 -32.93 17.59 22.96
C THR A 31 -32.30 18.97 22.80
N VAL A 32 -33.10 20.01 22.58
CA VAL A 32 -32.64 21.42 22.59
C VAL A 32 -31.98 21.77 23.93
N GLY A 33 -32.53 21.25 25.03
CA GLY A 33 -31.93 21.41 26.37
C GLY A 33 -30.53 20.80 26.49
N GLU A 34 -30.30 19.62 25.88
CA GLU A 34 -28.98 19.00 25.83
C GLU A 34 -28.00 19.82 24.97
N LEU A 35 -28.43 20.30 23.79
CA LEU A 35 -27.60 21.19 22.97
C LEU A 35 -27.19 22.46 23.73
N ASN A 36 -28.12 23.07 24.46
CA ASN A 36 -27.82 24.23 25.32
C ASN A 36 -26.84 23.88 26.44
N LYS A 37 -26.97 22.71 27.08
CA LYS A 37 -25.98 22.24 28.06
C LYS A 37 -24.60 22.10 27.44
N ILE A 38 -24.49 21.52 26.24
CA ILE A 38 -23.19 21.41 25.54
C ILE A 38 -22.64 22.81 25.25
N ARG A 39 -23.46 23.73 24.73
CA ARG A 39 -23.05 25.11 24.44
C ARG A 39 -22.41 25.79 25.66
N TRP A 40 -23.00 25.65 26.85
CA TRP A 40 -22.51 26.31 28.07
C TRP A 40 -21.40 25.55 28.80
N TYR A 41 -21.42 24.21 28.75
CA TYR A 41 -20.53 23.36 29.57
C TYR A 41 -19.57 22.50 28.74
N ARG A 42 -19.43 22.73 27.44
CA ARG A 42 -18.54 21.93 26.55
C ARG A 42 -17.12 21.81 27.06
N ASP A 43 -16.57 22.83 27.72
CA ASP A 43 -15.20 22.77 28.23
C ASP A 43 -15.02 21.62 29.24
N GLN A 44 -16.04 21.36 30.07
CA GLN A 44 -16.07 20.23 31.02
C GLN A 44 -16.31 18.88 30.34
N MET A 45 -16.72 18.89 29.06
CA MET A 45 -16.96 17.70 28.27
C MET A 45 -15.72 17.22 27.51
N TYR A 46 -14.59 17.91 27.65
CA TYR A 46 -13.30 17.48 27.12
C TYR A 46 -12.31 17.18 28.25
N GLN A 47 -11.50 16.15 28.02
CA GLN A 47 -10.36 15.82 28.87
C GLN A 47 -9.07 16.17 28.12
N THR A 48 -8.25 17.01 28.75
CA THR A 48 -6.94 17.40 28.22
C THR A 48 -5.83 16.52 28.78
N PHE A 49 -4.94 16.05 27.92
CA PHE A 49 -3.75 15.32 28.32
C PHE A 49 -2.62 15.51 27.31
N GLU A 50 -1.38 15.35 27.75
CA GLU A 50 -0.22 15.50 26.89
C GLU A 50 0.26 14.15 26.35
N ILE A 51 0.66 14.14 25.08
CA ILE A 51 1.38 13.03 24.46
C ILE A 51 2.77 13.49 24.07
N ALA A 52 3.79 12.70 24.42
CA ALA A 52 5.17 12.97 24.02
C ALA A 52 5.32 12.96 22.49
N LYS A 53 5.95 14.00 21.95
CA LYS A 53 6.39 14.08 20.54
C LYS A 53 7.87 13.73 20.44
N SER A 54 8.30 13.33 19.25
CA SER A 54 9.72 13.20 18.92
C SER A 54 10.46 14.52 19.20
N GLY A 55 11.59 14.44 19.91
CA GLY A 55 12.41 15.61 20.24
C GLY A 55 12.00 16.36 21.52
N GLY A 56 11.30 15.71 22.46
CA GLY A 56 11.06 16.23 23.81
C GLY A 56 9.91 17.22 23.96
N LYS A 57 9.27 17.63 22.86
CA LYS A 57 8.05 18.48 22.89
C LYS A 57 6.82 17.63 23.24
N SER A 58 5.82 18.21 23.90
CA SER A 58 4.52 17.57 24.10
C SER A 58 3.47 18.06 23.10
N ARG A 59 2.46 17.22 22.83
CA ARG A 59 1.24 17.58 22.09
C ARG A 59 0.07 17.52 23.06
N LEU A 60 -0.56 18.68 23.29
CA LEU A 60 -1.81 18.74 24.04
C LEU A 60 -2.94 18.14 23.20
N ILE A 61 -3.59 17.11 23.73
CA ILE A 61 -4.76 16.47 23.17
C ILE A 61 -5.97 16.88 24.01
N SER A 62 -7.06 17.26 23.37
CA SER A 62 -8.35 17.54 23.98
C SER A 62 -9.34 16.52 23.44
N ALA A 63 -9.60 15.46 24.21
CA ALA A 63 -10.50 14.38 23.80
C ALA A 63 -11.89 14.57 24.42
N PRO A 64 -12.97 14.47 23.63
CA PRO A 64 -14.33 14.57 24.16
C PRO A 64 -14.67 13.35 25.03
N ASN A 65 -15.53 13.56 26.02
CA ASN A 65 -16.11 12.53 26.86
C ASN A 65 -16.96 11.55 26.04
N LYS A 66 -17.42 10.45 26.66
CA LYS A 66 -18.13 9.37 25.94
C LYS A 66 -19.38 9.87 25.20
N ARG A 67 -20.21 10.74 25.81
CA ARG A 67 -21.46 11.24 25.22
C ARG A 67 -21.18 12.18 24.04
N LEU A 68 -20.32 13.18 24.21
CA LEU A 68 -19.98 14.11 23.13
C LEU A 68 -19.28 13.40 21.97
N LYS A 69 -18.40 12.43 22.27
CA LYS A 69 -17.75 11.58 21.27
C LYS A 69 -18.75 10.74 20.48
N HIS A 70 -19.81 10.24 21.13
CA HIS A 70 -20.89 9.50 20.45
C HIS A 70 -21.65 10.40 19.48
N ILE A 71 -22.08 11.59 19.94
CA ILE A 71 -22.76 12.60 19.11
C ILE A 71 -21.90 12.97 17.90
N GLN A 72 -20.62 13.29 18.12
CA GLN A 72 -19.68 13.62 17.04
C GLN A 72 -19.51 12.47 16.04
N ARG A 73 -19.56 11.21 16.49
CA ARG A 73 -19.52 10.04 15.58
C ARG A 73 -20.80 9.87 14.77
N GLN A 74 -21.97 10.22 15.30
CA GLN A 74 -23.22 10.21 14.54
C GLN A 74 -23.28 11.35 13.51
N LEU A 75 -22.58 12.45 13.77
CA LEU A 75 -22.44 13.58 12.85
C LEU A 75 -21.46 13.29 11.68
N LEU A 76 -20.46 12.43 11.89
CA LEU A 76 -19.41 12.14 10.89
C LEU A 76 -19.93 11.73 9.52
N PRO A 77 -20.88 10.76 9.38
CA PRO A 77 -21.43 10.39 8.09
C PRO A 77 -22.03 11.56 7.32
N LEU A 78 -22.74 12.46 8.01
CA LEU A 78 -23.34 13.65 7.41
C LEU A 78 -22.27 14.62 6.90
N LEU A 79 -21.19 14.83 7.67
CA LEU A 79 -20.05 15.66 7.25
C LEU A 79 -19.30 15.06 6.05
N TYR A 80 -19.17 13.73 5.99
CA TYR A 80 -18.55 13.07 4.84
C TYR A 80 -19.40 13.19 3.57
N GLN A 81 -20.73 13.15 3.66
CA GLN A 81 -21.61 13.41 2.51
C GLN A 81 -21.45 14.83 1.95
N LEU A 82 -21.16 15.80 2.82
CA LEU A 82 -20.90 17.19 2.42
C LEU A 82 -19.49 17.39 1.81
N TYR A 83 -18.53 16.51 2.13
CA TYR A 83 -17.12 16.73 1.78
C TYR A 83 -16.70 16.01 0.49
N GLN A 84 -16.51 16.79 -0.58
CA GLN A 84 -15.89 16.31 -1.80
C GLN A 84 -14.36 16.33 -1.69
N THR A 85 -13.78 15.16 -1.43
CA THR A 85 -12.33 15.02 -1.25
C THR A 85 -11.58 15.32 -2.55
N ARG A 86 -10.60 16.23 -2.50
CA ARG A 86 -9.73 16.52 -3.65
C ARG A 86 -8.60 15.50 -3.80
N SER A 87 -8.19 15.25 -5.04
CA SER A 87 -7.11 14.31 -5.37
C SER A 87 -5.78 14.49 -4.62
N PRO A 88 -5.26 15.68 -4.28
CA PRO A 88 -3.98 15.82 -3.57
C PRO A 88 -4.06 15.60 -2.04
N VAL A 89 -5.24 15.38 -1.46
CA VAL A 89 -5.41 15.33 0.00
C VAL A 89 -5.31 13.89 0.52
N HIS A 90 -4.28 13.56 1.28
CA HIS A 90 -4.05 12.21 1.82
C HIS A 90 -4.33 12.08 3.32
N GLY A 91 -4.27 13.17 4.07
CA GLY A 91 -4.52 13.15 5.52
C GLY A 91 -6.01 13.02 5.83
N PHE A 92 -6.35 12.13 6.76
CA PHE A 92 -7.74 11.90 7.22
C PHE A 92 -8.73 11.47 6.13
N VAL A 93 -8.24 10.86 5.06
CA VAL A 93 -9.07 10.38 3.95
C VAL A 93 -9.06 8.85 3.95
N PHE A 94 -10.23 8.25 3.75
CA PHE A 94 -10.39 6.80 3.64
C PHE A 94 -9.53 6.25 2.48
N ASN A 95 -8.92 5.08 2.68
CA ASN A 95 -7.98 4.44 1.74
C ASN A 95 -6.75 5.29 1.36
N ARG A 96 -6.43 6.34 2.12
CA ARG A 96 -5.19 7.11 1.98
C ARG A 96 -4.36 7.02 3.26
N SER A 97 -3.05 7.10 3.08
CA SER A 97 -2.06 6.97 4.15
C SER A 97 -0.80 7.74 3.81
N VAL A 98 0.13 7.83 4.77
CA VAL A 98 1.47 8.37 4.54
C VAL A 98 2.21 7.62 3.41
N LYS A 99 1.89 6.33 3.17
CA LYS A 99 2.43 5.57 2.04
C LYS A 99 1.91 6.13 0.72
N THR A 100 0.59 6.29 0.58
CA THR A 100 -0.02 6.84 -0.65
C THR A 100 0.44 8.27 -0.90
N ASN A 101 0.67 9.06 0.16
CA ASN A 101 1.20 10.40 0.04
C ASN A 101 2.62 10.38 -0.53
N ALA A 102 3.51 9.60 0.08
CA ALA A 102 4.89 9.46 -0.38
C ALA A 102 5.00 8.87 -1.81
N GLN A 103 4.09 7.96 -2.19
CA GLN A 103 4.02 7.38 -3.54
C GLN A 103 3.84 8.44 -4.62
N SER A 104 3.02 9.46 -4.38
CA SER A 104 2.80 10.57 -5.33
C SER A 104 4.09 11.30 -5.73
N HIS A 105 5.11 11.26 -4.87
CA HIS A 105 6.39 11.94 -5.08
C HIS A 105 7.56 10.99 -5.37
N LEU A 106 7.31 9.69 -5.57
CA LEU A 106 8.36 8.71 -5.78
C LEU A 106 9.27 9.10 -6.96
N ARG A 107 10.60 8.96 -6.79
CA ARG A 107 11.64 9.27 -7.80
C ARG A 107 11.71 10.73 -8.27
N ARG A 108 11.01 11.66 -7.61
CA ARG A 108 11.17 13.10 -7.89
C ARG A 108 12.52 13.58 -7.38
N ARG A 109 13.17 14.45 -8.15
CA ARG A 109 14.55 14.88 -7.91
C ARG A 109 14.65 15.99 -6.87
N PHE A 110 13.59 16.78 -6.72
CA PHE A 110 13.51 17.90 -5.79
C PHE A 110 12.21 17.80 -4.98
N VAL A 111 12.28 18.08 -3.68
CA VAL A 111 11.15 18.03 -2.74
C VAL A 111 11.20 19.23 -1.81
N LEU A 112 10.05 19.88 -1.63
CA LEU A 112 9.82 20.94 -0.67
C LEU A 112 8.73 20.43 0.28
N ASN A 113 9.05 20.37 1.56
CA ASN A 113 8.09 20.09 2.62
C ASN A 113 7.84 21.37 3.40
N LEU A 114 6.56 21.66 3.63
CA LEU A 114 6.06 22.76 4.45
C LEU A 114 5.13 22.17 5.50
N ASP A 115 5.02 22.84 6.65
CA ASP A 115 4.14 22.44 7.76
C ASP A 115 3.34 23.66 8.17
N LEU A 116 2.03 23.50 8.39
CA LEU A 116 1.19 24.60 8.88
C LEU A 116 1.31 24.73 10.39
N GLN A 117 1.61 25.94 10.85
CA GLN A 117 1.70 26.24 12.28
C GLN A 117 0.32 26.14 12.95
N ASP A 118 0.27 25.50 14.12
CA ASP A 118 -0.91 25.40 15.00
C ASP A 118 -2.20 25.07 14.23
N PHE A 119 -2.11 24.07 13.36
CA PHE A 119 -3.13 23.76 12.35
C PHE A 119 -4.56 23.70 12.88
N PHE A 120 -4.82 22.87 13.92
CA PHE A 120 -6.14 22.74 14.52
C PHE A 120 -6.58 24.01 15.29
N PRO A 121 -5.75 24.60 16.18
CA PRO A 121 -6.06 25.88 16.83
C PRO A 121 -6.37 27.03 15.87
N THR A 122 -5.75 27.06 14.70
CA THR A 122 -5.95 28.10 13.68
C THR A 122 -7.33 27.98 12.99
N ILE A 123 -8.00 26.84 13.11
CA ILE A 123 -9.34 26.60 12.58
C ILE A 123 -10.37 26.94 13.65
N THR A 124 -10.77 28.21 13.65
CA THR A 124 -11.73 28.74 14.62
C THR A 124 -13.15 28.26 14.37
N GLU A 125 -13.98 28.27 15.42
CA GLU A 125 -15.40 27.96 15.37
C GLU A 125 -16.13 28.82 14.32
N ASN A 126 -15.81 30.11 14.26
CA ASN A 126 -16.37 31.03 13.26
C ASN A 126 -16.03 30.62 11.82
N ARG A 127 -14.83 30.09 11.57
CA ARG A 127 -14.45 29.56 10.25
C ARG A 127 -15.24 28.30 9.91
N VAL A 128 -15.45 27.40 10.88
CA VAL A 128 -16.28 26.20 10.71
C VAL A 128 -17.72 26.58 10.37
N VAL A 129 -18.33 27.46 11.17
CA VAL A 129 -19.70 27.95 10.95
C VAL A 129 -19.82 28.66 9.59
N GLY A 130 -18.86 29.52 9.25
CA GLY A 130 -18.84 30.25 7.98
C GLY A 130 -18.71 29.31 6.77
N MET A 131 -17.87 28.28 6.87
CA MET A 131 -17.71 27.27 5.83
C MET A 131 -19.00 26.47 5.63
N LEU A 132 -19.64 26.01 6.72
CA LEU A 132 -20.91 25.28 6.65
C LEU A 132 -22.01 26.12 5.99
N LYS A 133 -22.12 27.41 6.37
CA LYS A 133 -23.03 28.36 5.72
C LYS A 133 -22.75 28.52 4.23
N ALA A 134 -21.47 28.61 3.84
CA ALA A 134 -21.07 28.80 2.45
C ALA A 134 -21.39 27.61 1.54
N ILE A 135 -21.52 26.40 2.10
CA ILE A 135 -21.93 25.18 1.39
C ILE A 135 -23.44 24.89 1.49
N GLY A 136 -24.23 25.83 2.04
CA GLY A 136 -25.68 25.78 2.04
C GLY A 136 -26.34 25.30 3.35
N ILE A 137 -25.57 25.09 4.42
CA ILE A 137 -26.15 24.72 5.73
C ILE A 137 -26.79 25.95 6.39
N GLY A 138 -28.02 25.78 6.88
CA GLY A 138 -28.75 26.83 7.60
C GLY A 138 -27.97 27.37 8.80
N ALA A 139 -28.08 28.67 9.06
CA ALA A 139 -27.24 29.35 10.05
C ALA A 139 -27.33 28.74 11.45
N THR A 140 -28.53 28.34 11.88
CA THR A 140 -28.79 27.70 13.17
C THR A 140 -28.09 26.34 13.27
N VAL A 141 -28.23 25.49 12.25
CA VAL A 141 -27.58 24.17 12.17
C VAL A 141 -26.05 24.30 12.15
N ALA A 142 -25.52 25.26 11.39
CA ALA A 142 -24.09 25.52 11.32
C ALA A 142 -23.51 25.91 12.69
N VAL A 143 -24.20 26.76 13.45
CA VAL A 143 -23.81 27.16 14.80
C VAL A 143 -23.90 25.98 15.78
N ALA A 144 -24.97 25.18 15.72
CA ALA A 144 -25.10 23.96 16.52
C ALA A 144 -23.92 23.00 16.28
N ILE A 145 -23.54 22.76 15.02
CA ILE A 145 -22.36 21.96 14.68
C ILE A 145 -21.08 22.57 15.26
N GLY A 146 -20.94 23.90 15.23
CA GLY A 146 -19.85 24.63 15.87
C GLY A 146 -19.72 24.31 17.37
N TYR A 147 -20.82 24.40 18.12
CA TYR A 147 -20.85 24.05 19.54
C TYR A 147 -20.51 22.58 19.80
N LEU A 148 -20.98 21.68 18.94
CA LEU A 148 -20.72 20.24 19.08
C LEU A 148 -19.27 19.85 18.75
N CYS A 149 -18.55 20.64 17.95
CA CYS A 149 -17.26 20.23 17.38
C CYS A 149 -16.06 21.06 17.87
N CYS A 150 -16.28 22.27 18.38
CA CYS A 150 -15.23 23.18 18.82
C CYS A 150 -15.21 23.33 20.34
N ILE A 151 -14.01 23.54 20.89
CA ILE A 151 -13.74 23.90 22.29
C ILE A 151 -12.80 25.10 22.31
N HIS A 152 -12.97 26.02 23.27
CA HIS A 152 -12.18 27.25 23.36
C HIS A 152 -12.09 28.02 22.00
N GLY A 153 -13.19 28.01 21.25
CA GLY A 153 -13.32 28.72 19.98
C GLY A 153 -12.59 28.13 18.78
N HIS A 154 -12.07 26.90 18.85
CA HIS A 154 -11.35 26.24 17.73
C HIS A 154 -11.57 24.72 17.69
N LEU A 155 -11.10 24.07 16.62
CA LEU A 155 -11.13 22.62 16.51
C LEU A 155 -10.12 21.95 17.47
N PRO A 156 -10.54 21.03 18.34
CA PRO A 156 -9.61 20.32 19.23
C PRO A 156 -8.85 19.21 18.51
N GLN A 157 -7.62 18.97 18.95
CA GLN A 157 -6.88 17.75 18.62
C GLN A 157 -7.41 16.59 19.46
N GLY A 158 -8.13 15.63 18.85
CA GLY A 158 -8.66 14.45 19.56
C GLY A 158 -10.16 14.23 19.40
N ALA A 159 -10.90 15.19 18.86
CA ALA A 159 -12.31 14.99 18.49
C ALA A 159 -12.46 14.22 17.16
N PRO A 160 -13.39 13.26 17.08
CA PRO A 160 -13.71 12.54 15.84
C PRO A 160 -14.00 13.42 14.62
N THR A 161 -14.61 14.60 14.79
CA THR A 161 -15.05 15.47 13.69
C THR A 161 -13.97 16.44 13.20
N SER A 162 -12.98 16.79 14.02
CA SER A 162 -11.90 17.72 13.65
C SER A 162 -11.16 17.32 12.35
N PRO A 163 -10.83 16.02 12.12
CA PRO A 163 -10.19 15.58 10.88
C PRO A 163 -10.95 16.00 9.60
N VAL A 164 -12.25 15.67 9.48
CA VAL A 164 -13.03 15.98 8.28
C VAL A 164 -13.29 17.48 8.15
N LEU A 165 -13.60 18.17 9.25
CA LEU A 165 -13.82 19.62 9.25
C LEU A 165 -12.56 20.39 8.84
N SER A 166 -11.38 19.94 9.28
CA SER A 166 -10.11 20.56 8.88
C SER A 166 -9.86 20.43 7.36
N ASN A 167 -10.21 19.29 6.78
CA ASN A 167 -10.12 19.08 5.34
C ASN A 167 -11.13 19.91 4.55
N MET A 168 -12.37 20.06 5.04
CA MET A 168 -13.38 20.95 4.44
C MET A 168 -12.90 22.40 4.43
N ILE A 169 -12.28 22.86 5.52
CA ILE A 169 -11.71 24.22 5.63
C ILE A 169 -10.55 24.41 4.64
N CYS A 170 -9.69 23.41 4.47
CA CYS A 170 -8.58 23.46 3.53
C CYS A 170 -8.99 23.34 2.06
N PHE A 171 -10.27 23.12 1.73
CA PHE A 171 -10.69 22.91 0.33
C PHE A 171 -10.25 24.02 -0.63
N ARG A 172 -10.33 25.29 -0.19
CA ARG A 172 -9.87 26.45 -0.97
C ARG A 172 -8.35 26.50 -1.06
N LEU A 173 -7.65 26.26 0.05
CA LEU A 173 -6.19 26.17 0.10
C LEU A 173 -5.67 25.11 -0.89
N ASP A 174 -6.25 23.92 -0.88
CA ASP A 174 -5.89 22.81 -1.77
C ASP A 174 -6.10 23.17 -3.23
N ARG A 175 -7.17 23.88 -3.56
CA ARG A 175 -7.46 24.33 -4.93
C ARG A 175 -6.38 25.29 -5.42
N GLU A 176 -6.03 26.28 -4.61
CA GLU A 176 -5.07 27.34 -4.96
C GLU A 176 -3.65 26.79 -5.03
N LEU A 177 -3.24 25.95 -4.07
CA LEU A 177 -1.94 25.29 -4.08
C LEU A 177 -1.80 24.30 -5.23
N LEU A 178 -2.85 23.56 -5.59
CA LEU A 178 -2.83 22.67 -6.75
C LEU A 178 -2.67 23.45 -8.06
N ALA A 179 -3.36 24.59 -8.19
CA ALA A 179 -3.22 25.46 -9.36
C ALA A 179 -1.80 26.04 -9.47
N PHE A 180 -1.27 26.54 -8.35
CA PHE A 180 0.10 27.04 -8.26
C PHE A 180 1.13 25.95 -8.60
N ALA A 181 0.98 24.75 -8.03
CA ALA A 181 1.88 23.63 -8.30
C ALA A 181 1.85 23.22 -9.77
N LYS A 182 0.67 23.19 -10.41
CA LYS A 182 0.55 22.90 -11.84
C LYS A 182 1.27 23.94 -12.70
N ALA A 183 1.10 25.24 -12.40
CA ALA A 183 1.80 26.32 -13.09
C ALA A 183 3.33 26.20 -12.95
N SER A 184 3.79 25.78 -11.76
CA SER A 184 5.21 25.58 -11.45
C SER A 184 5.75 24.18 -11.79
N ARG A 185 5.03 23.37 -12.57
CA ARG A 185 5.41 21.98 -12.95
C ARG A 185 5.82 21.11 -11.76
N CYS A 186 5.08 21.23 -10.67
CA CYS A 186 5.26 20.51 -9.43
C CYS A 186 4.06 19.60 -9.15
N ILE A 187 4.30 18.50 -8.43
CA ILE A 187 3.26 17.70 -7.80
C ILE A 187 3.03 18.26 -6.41
N TYR A 188 1.77 18.43 -6.05
CA TYR A 188 1.34 18.87 -4.72
C TYR A 188 0.53 17.78 -4.04
N THR A 189 0.81 17.55 -2.76
CA THR A 189 -0.06 16.81 -1.86
C THR A 189 -0.11 17.46 -0.47
N ARG A 190 -1.16 17.11 0.29
CA ARG A 190 -1.31 17.51 1.70
C ARG A 190 -1.70 16.32 2.58
N TYR A 191 -1.01 16.16 3.70
CA TYR A 191 -1.32 15.21 4.75
C TYR A 191 -1.57 15.96 6.06
N ALA A 192 -2.84 16.27 6.36
CA ALA A 192 -3.20 17.17 7.45
C ALA A 192 -2.53 18.54 7.31
N ASP A 193 -1.60 18.88 8.21
CA ASP A 193 -0.78 20.10 8.23
C ASP A 193 0.47 20.02 7.36
N ASP A 194 0.94 18.81 7.02
CA ASP A 194 2.10 18.61 6.15
C ASP A 194 1.72 18.86 4.69
N ILE A 195 2.44 19.75 4.02
CA ILE A 195 2.33 20.04 2.59
C ILE A 195 3.63 19.59 1.91
N THR A 196 3.51 18.86 0.80
CA THR A 196 4.65 18.43 -0.01
C THR A 196 4.48 18.90 -1.45
N LEU A 197 5.51 19.60 -1.96
CA LEU A 197 5.70 19.87 -3.38
C LEU A 197 6.92 19.11 -3.90
N SER A 198 6.86 18.57 -5.12
CA SER A 198 8.03 17.94 -5.72
C SER A 198 8.08 18.07 -7.23
N SER A 199 9.28 17.98 -7.80
CA SER A 199 9.48 18.06 -9.25
C SER A 199 10.69 17.24 -9.72
N HIS A 200 10.75 16.98 -11.03
CA HIS A 200 11.97 16.51 -11.69
C HIS A 200 12.93 17.66 -12.02
N GLN A 201 12.41 18.88 -12.18
CA GLN A 201 13.19 20.07 -12.49
C GLN A 201 13.49 20.84 -11.18
N PRO A 202 14.58 21.64 -11.14
CA PRO A 202 14.82 22.55 -10.02
C PRO A 202 13.60 23.44 -9.78
N MET A 203 13.22 23.62 -8.51
CA MET A 203 11.97 24.31 -8.14
C MET A 203 12.17 25.82 -8.00
N SER A 204 12.92 26.46 -8.91
CA SER A 204 13.25 27.89 -8.82
C SER A 204 12.00 28.78 -8.75
N ALA A 205 10.91 28.38 -9.41
CA ALA A 205 9.62 29.11 -9.37
C ALA A 205 8.94 29.14 -7.99
N LEU A 206 9.46 28.42 -6.99
CA LEU A 206 8.92 28.39 -5.62
C LEU A 206 9.70 29.30 -4.67
N PHE A 207 10.79 29.91 -5.13
CA PHE A 207 11.68 30.74 -4.33
C PHE A 207 11.86 32.12 -4.98
N GLU A 208 12.09 33.17 -4.19
CA GLU A 208 12.37 34.52 -4.71
C GLU A 208 13.71 34.60 -5.48
N GLY A 209 14.55 33.56 -5.37
CA GLY A 209 15.79 33.42 -6.11
C GLY A 209 16.15 31.96 -6.37
N SER A 210 17.44 31.65 -6.31
CA SER A 210 17.90 30.25 -6.42
C SER A 210 17.38 29.41 -5.25
N PRO A 211 16.99 28.14 -5.47
CA PRO A 211 16.60 27.25 -4.38
C PRO A 211 17.71 27.14 -3.31
N PRO A 212 17.35 27.06 -2.02
CA PRO A 212 18.32 26.98 -0.94
C PRO A 212 19.13 25.66 -0.98
N PRO A 213 20.21 25.55 -0.20
CA PRO A 213 20.84 24.27 0.09
C PRO A 213 19.84 23.26 0.66
N ALA A 214 20.14 21.96 0.51
CA ALA A 214 19.29 20.93 1.07
C ALA A 214 19.30 20.97 2.61
N GLY A 215 18.12 21.03 3.23
CA GLY A 215 17.95 21.14 4.67
C GLY A 215 16.77 22.01 5.05
N ASN A 216 16.72 22.40 6.33
CA ASN A 216 15.78 23.41 6.80
C ASN A 216 16.20 24.79 6.28
N PHE A 217 15.23 25.64 5.99
CA PHE A 217 15.48 27.00 5.51
C PHE A 217 14.41 27.97 6.03
N ALA A 218 14.68 29.27 5.93
CA ALA A 218 13.77 30.31 6.39
C ALA A 218 12.68 30.63 5.35
N ASN A 219 11.45 30.88 5.81
CA ASN A 219 10.28 31.02 4.94
C ASN A 219 10.33 32.25 4.02
N ASP A 220 11.15 33.24 4.31
CA ASP A 220 11.38 34.45 3.50
C ASP A 220 11.99 34.14 2.13
N LEU A 221 12.62 32.98 1.97
CA LEU A 221 13.11 32.52 0.67
C LEU A 221 11.99 32.05 -0.27
N LEU A 222 10.79 31.75 0.25
CA LEU A 222 9.66 31.32 -0.58
C LEU A 222 9.11 32.50 -1.38
N VAL A 223 8.69 32.22 -2.62
CA VAL A 223 8.02 33.22 -3.44
C VAL A 223 6.74 33.73 -2.76
N SER A 224 6.55 35.05 -2.77
CA SER A 224 5.43 35.75 -2.15
C SER A 224 4.06 35.20 -2.56
N ALA A 225 3.91 34.75 -3.81
CA ALA A 225 2.68 34.13 -4.30
C ALA A 225 2.28 32.86 -3.52
N LEU A 226 3.25 32.00 -3.17
CA LEU A 226 3.00 30.79 -2.39
C LEU A 226 2.60 31.14 -0.95
N THR A 227 3.33 32.06 -0.32
CA THR A 227 3.03 32.53 1.04
C THR A 227 1.67 33.22 1.10
N ALA A 228 1.32 34.02 0.08
CA ALA A 228 0.03 34.71 -0.02
C ALA A 228 -1.15 33.74 -0.12
N ILE A 229 -1.00 32.58 -0.79
CA ILE A 229 -2.03 31.53 -0.81
C ILE A 229 -2.26 30.99 0.61
N VAL A 230 -1.20 30.67 1.35
CA VAL A 230 -1.32 30.11 2.71
C VAL A 230 -1.95 31.12 3.66
N VAL A 231 -1.44 32.35 3.68
CA VAL A 231 -1.96 33.46 4.52
C VAL A 231 -3.39 33.84 4.13
N GLY A 232 -3.69 33.90 2.84
CA GLY A 232 -5.04 34.20 2.33
C GLY A 232 -6.09 33.15 2.69
N ASN A 233 -5.67 31.94 3.04
CA ASN A 233 -6.52 30.89 3.59
C ASN A 233 -6.46 30.84 5.14
N GLY A 234 -5.92 31.87 5.78
CA GLY A 234 -5.88 32.01 7.24
C GLY A 234 -4.98 31.00 7.92
N PHE A 235 -3.86 30.62 7.31
CA PHE A 235 -2.84 29.77 7.91
C PHE A 235 -1.46 30.45 7.82
N THR A 236 -0.51 29.94 8.59
CA THR A 236 0.88 30.37 8.57
C THR A 236 1.79 29.16 8.39
N ILE A 237 2.86 29.31 7.61
CA ILE A 237 3.88 28.27 7.46
C ILE A 237 4.78 28.27 8.69
N ASN A 238 5.05 27.08 9.23
CA ASN A 238 5.94 26.90 10.37
C ASN A 238 7.39 27.26 9.99
N PRO A 239 7.99 28.29 10.62
CA PRO A 239 9.31 28.79 10.23
C PRO A 239 10.46 27.81 10.50
N MET A 240 10.25 26.81 11.36
CA MET A 240 11.29 25.84 11.74
C MET A 240 11.22 24.53 10.94
N LYS A 241 10.20 24.34 10.11
CA LYS A 241 9.91 23.05 9.48
C LYS A 241 9.81 23.11 7.96
N ALA A 242 10.02 24.27 7.35
CA ALA A 242 10.23 24.34 5.92
C ALA A 242 11.54 23.63 5.57
N HIS A 243 11.47 22.62 4.72
CA HIS A 243 12.60 21.77 4.37
C HIS A 243 12.68 21.54 2.87
N TYR A 244 13.85 21.79 2.29
CA TYR A 244 14.15 21.54 0.88
C TYR A 244 15.11 20.37 0.72
N ALA A 245 14.86 19.51 -0.28
CA ALA A 245 15.72 18.38 -0.63
C ALA A 245 15.94 18.31 -2.14
N ASN A 246 17.14 17.93 -2.57
CA ASN A 246 17.54 17.88 -3.97
C ASN A 246 17.98 16.44 -4.36
N ARG A 247 18.56 16.31 -5.56
CA ARG A 247 18.89 14.99 -6.11
C ARG A 247 19.97 14.25 -5.32
N HIS A 248 20.85 14.99 -4.64
CA HIS A 248 22.01 14.50 -3.91
C HIS A 248 21.74 14.31 -2.41
N SER A 249 20.58 14.76 -1.92
CA SER A 249 20.20 14.61 -0.52
C SER A 249 19.15 13.53 -0.31
N ARG A 250 18.91 13.21 0.97
CA ARG A 250 17.81 12.34 1.36
C ARG A 250 16.48 13.07 1.14
N ARG A 251 15.60 12.46 0.35
CA ARG A 251 14.27 13.00 0.07
C ARG A 251 13.23 12.25 0.90
N MET A 252 12.47 12.99 1.69
CA MET A 252 11.50 12.45 2.64
C MET A 252 10.13 13.06 2.41
N VAL A 253 9.08 12.25 2.49
CA VAL A 253 7.67 12.68 2.49
C VAL A 253 6.94 11.94 3.60
N THR A 254 6.31 12.67 4.52
CA THR A 254 5.58 12.10 5.68
C THR A 254 6.34 10.98 6.40
N GLY A 255 7.65 11.18 6.63
CA GLY A 255 8.51 10.21 7.33
C GLY A 255 9.00 9.02 6.50
N LEU A 256 8.71 8.95 5.19
CA LEU A 256 9.19 7.90 4.27
C LEU A 256 10.22 8.44 3.28
N LYS A 257 11.27 7.65 3.02
CA LYS A 257 12.28 7.93 1.98
C LYS A 257 11.67 7.62 0.62
N ILE A 258 11.88 8.52 -0.34
CA ILE A 258 11.29 8.43 -1.69
C ILE A 258 12.33 8.41 -2.83
N ASN A 259 13.62 8.22 -2.52
CA ASN A 259 14.69 8.43 -3.50
C ASN A 259 14.53 7.56 -4.76
N ASP A 260 14.51 6.23 -4.59
CA ASP A 260 14.42 5.25 -5.68
C ASP A 260 13.20 4.35 -5.51
N LEU A 261 13.07 3.79 -4.31
CA LEU A 261 11.93 3.05 -3.80
C LEU A 261 11.44 3.71 -2.50
N LEU A 262 10.18 3.46 -2.14
CA LEU A 262 9.68 3.79 -0.82
C LEU A 262 10.42 2.99 0.24
N ASN A 263 10.92 3.68 1.26
CA ASN A 263 11.63 3.02 2.33
C ASN A 263 11.46 3.74 3.67
N VAL A 264 11.61 2.99 4.76
CA VAL A 264 11.69 3.56 6.11
C VAL A 264 13.11 4.08 6.38
N ASP A 265 13.27 4.87 7.44
CA ASP A 265 14.61 5.24 7.92
C ASP A 265 15.40 4.00 8.35
N ARG A 266 16.68 3.90 7.98
CA ARG A 266 17.55 2.78 8.40
C ARG A 266 17.60 2.63 9.93
N ARG A 267 17.45 3.72 10.68
CA ARG A 267 17.39 3.72 12.15
C ARG A 267 16.17 2.97 12.66
N TYR A 268 15.04 3.02 11.95
CA TYR A 268 13.83 2.29 12.32
C TYR A 268 14.07 0.77 12.28
N ILE A 269 14.66 0.27 11.18
CA ILE A 269 15.04 -1.14 11.03
C ILE A 269 16.05 -1.56 12.08
N ARG A 270 17.10 -0.76 12.28
CA ARG A 270 18.15 -1.02 13.28
C ARG A 270 17.58 -1.13 14.69
N ASN A 271 16.63 -0.26 15.06
CA ASN A 271 15.99 -0.30 16.37
C ASN A 271 15.19 -1.60 16.58
N ILE A 272 14.49 -2.09 15.54
CA ILE A 272 13.79 -3.38 15.64
C ILE A 272 14.78 -4.52 15.83
N ARG A 273 15.87 -4.55 15.04
CA ARG A 273 16.93 -5.55 15.17
C ARG A 273 17.57 -5.54 16.55
N ALA A 274 17.78 -4.37 17.15
CA ALA A 274 18.32 -4.24 18.50
C ALA A 274 17.37 -4.77 19.58
N VAL A 275 16.06 -4.54 19.42
CA VAL A 275 15.06 -5.09 20.33
C VAL A 275 14.97 -6.61 20.18
N LEU A 276 14.91 -7.14 18.95
CA LEU A 276 14.93 -8.59 18.70
C LEU A 276 16.20 -9.24 19.27
N HIS A 277 17.36 -8.62 19.08
CA HIS A 277 18.61 -9.10 19.68
C HIS A 277 18.56 -9.13 21.21
N SER A 278 17.89 -8.16 21.84
CA SER A 278 17.69 -8.18 23.29
C SER A 278 16.78 -9.33 23.72
N VAL A 279 15.76 -9.69 22.92
CA VAL A 279 14.91 -10.86 23.19
C VAL A 279 15.68 -12.17 23.01
N GLU A 280 16.50 -12.26 21.96
CA GLU A 280 17.35 -13.42 21.68
C GLU A 280 18.39 -13.67 22.79
N THR A 281 18.91 -12.61 23.42
CA THR A 281 19.99 -12.69 24.43
C THR A 281 19.48 -12.74 25.87
N LEU A 282 18.42 -11.99 26.20
CA LEU A 282 17.91 -11.86 27.57
C LEU A 282 16.63 -12.66 27.82
N GLY A 283 16.10 -13.33 26.78
CA GLY A 283 14.75 -13.86 26.78
C GLY A 283 13.67 -12.77 26.75
N PHE A 284 12.42 -13.19 26.60
CA PHE A 284 11.28 -12.27 26.49
C PHE A 284 11.11 -11.39 27.74
N VAL A 285 11.17 -11.98 28.94
CA VAL A 285 10.96 -11.26 30.20
C VAL A 285 12.05 -10.23 30.44
N GLY A 286 13.33 -10.59 30.26
CA GLY A 286 14.46 -9.67 30.42
C GLY A 286 14.39 -8.50 29.43
N ALA A 287 14.04 -8.77 28.17
CA ALA A 287 13.85 -7.72 27.19
C ALA A 287 12.64 -6.82 27.51
N GLN A 288 11.51 -7.39 27.96
CA GLN A 288 10.33 -6.63 28.36
C GLN A 288 10.66 -5.64 29.48
N THR A 289 11.39 -6.07 30.50
CA THR A 289 11.83 -5.20 31.61
C THR A 289 12.76 -4.09 31.10
N LYS A 290 13.75 -4.44 30.26
CA LYS A 290 14.68 -3.46 29.67
C LYS A 290 13.98 -2.34 28.91
N TYR A 291 12.89 -2.64 28.22
CA TYR A 291 12.14 -1.67 27.42
C TYR A 291 10.87 -1.12 28.10
N ALA A 292 10.60 -1.47 29.35
CA ALA A 292 9.40 -1.02 30.07
C ALA A 292 9.32 0.51 30.19
N THR A 293 10.47 1.18 30.36
CA THR A 293 10.56 2.65 30.46
C THR A 293 10.42 3.38 29.13
N SER A 294 10.40 2.65 28.00
CA SER A 294 10.25 3.25 26.66
C SER A 294 8.80 3.66 26.33
N GLY A 295 7.85 3.46 27.26
CA GLY A 295 6.45 3.87 27.16
C GLY A 295 5.55 2.88 26.41
N GLY A 296 4.23 3.03 26.62
CA GLY A 296 3.18 2.19 26.04
C GLY A 296 2.63 1.13 27.00
N THR A 297 1.38 0.72 26.80
CA THR A 297 0.68 -0.27 27.64
C THR A 297 0.70 -1.68 27.06
N GLY A 298 1.26 -1.87 25.86
CA GLY A 298 1.29 -3.15 25.15
C GLY A 298 2.54 -3.97 25.44
N SER A 299 2.46 -5.29 25.21
CA SER A 299 3.63 -6.16 25.30
C SER A 299 4.66 -5.84 24.21
N LEU A 300 5.94 -6.12 24.49
CA LEU A 300 7.05 -5.94 23.56
C LEU A 300 6.84 -6.73 22.28
N ALA A 301 6.26 -7.94 22.38
CA ALA A 301 5.90 -8.77 21.24
C ALA A 301 4.86 -8.09 20.34
N ALA A 302 3.79 -7.51 20.92
CA ALA A 302 2.78 -6.77 20.16
C ALA A 302 3.37 -5.53 19.49
N HIS A 303 4.23 -4.80 20.20
CA HIS A 303 4.94 -3.63 19.67
C HIS A 303 5.84 -3.99 18.48
N LEU A 304 6.66 -5.03 18.63
CA LEU A 304 7.52 -5.55 17.56
C LEU A 304 6.70 -5.98 16.35
N ARG A 305 5.63 -6.76 16.57
CA ARG A 305 4.73 -7.20 15.49
C ARG A 305 4.13 -6.02 14.73
N GLY A 306 3.68 -4.99 15.43
CA GLY A 306 3.19 -3.75 14.81
C GLY A 306 4.25 -3.01 13.99
N LYS A 307 5.49 -2.92 14.50
CA LYS A 307 6.61 -2.32 13.76
C LYS A 307 6.99 -3.13 12.52
N ILE A 308 6.98 -4.46 12.60
CA ILE A 308 7.26 -5.34 11.45
C ILE A 308 6.15 -5.23 10.40
N ALA A 309 4.89 -5.23 10.83
CA ALA A 309 3.74 -4.99 9.96
C ALA A 309 3.84 -3.63 9.24
N TRP A 310 4.31 -2.59 9.93
CA TRP A 310 4.57 -1.28 9.31
C TRP A 310 5.63 -1.35 8.21
N ILE A 311 6.77 -2.01 8.45
CA ILE A 311 7.80 -2.19 7.41
C ILE A 311 7.25 -3.00 6.24
N SER A 312 6.53 -4.09 6.52
CA SER A 312 5.87 -4.93 5.51
C SER A 312 4.90 -4.11 4.65
N HIS A 313 4.12 -3.22 5.27
CA HIS A 313 3.22 -2.32 4.55
C HIS A 313 3.97 -1.36 3.61
N ILE A 314 5.14 -0.85 4.01
CA ILE A 314 5.92 0.09 3.21
C ILE A 314 6.73 -0.59 2.11
N LYS A 315 7.53 -1.61 2.47
CA LYS A 315 8.51 -2.27 1.60
C LYS A 315 7.93 -3.43 0.80
N GLY A 316 6.81 -3.99 1.25
CA GLY A 316 6.22 -5.21 0.72
C GLY A 316 6.56 -6.43 1.59
N PRO A 317 5.66 -7.42 1.67
CA PRO A 317 5.83 -8.57 2.56
C PRO A 317 6.93 -9.55 2.10
N SER A 318 7.27 -9.55 0.81
CA SER A 318 8.35 -10.35 0.24
C SER A 318 9.74 -9.68 0.30
N ASP A 319 9.83 -8.44 0.80
CA ASP A 319 11.12 -7.73 0.88
C ASP A 319 12.11 -8.49 1.79
N PRO A 320 13.37 -8.70 1.36
CA PRO A 320 14.35 -9.49 2.13
C PRO A 320 14.57 -9.01 3.57
N VAL A 321 14.48 -7.69 3.81
CA VAL A 321 14.63 -7.13 5.16
C VAL A 321 13.42 -7.47 6.01
N VAL A 322 12.21 -7.39 5.45
CA VAL A 322 10.97 -7.76 6.15
C VAL A 322 11.00 -9.23 6.51
N ARG A 323 11.33 -10.09 5.54
CA ARG A 323 11.42 -11.55 5.73
C ARG A 323 12.45 -11.91 6.81
N SER A 324 13.66 -11.36 6.73
CA SER A 324 14.72 -11.60 7.71
C SER A 324 14.28 -11.25 9.14
N ILE A 325 13.59 -10.12 9.32
CA ILE A 325 13.11 -9.68 10.63
C ILE A 325 11.92 -10.53 11.09
N ALA A 326 10.99 -10.88 10.20
CA ALA A 326 9.84 -11.71 10.51
C ALA A 326 10.26 -13.14 10.92
N LEU A 327 11.25 -13.72 10.24
CA LEU A 327 11.80 -15.03 10.61
C LEU A 327 12.42 -15.01 12.01
N ARG A 328 13.26 -14.00 12.32
CA ARG A 328 13.81 -13.81 13.67
C ARG A 328 12.72 -13.63 14.73
N PHE A 329 11.69 -12.85 14.41
CA PHE A 329 10.53 -12.70 15.29
C PHE A 329 9.83 -14.04 15.54
N ASN A 330 9.61 -14.85 14.52
CA ASN A 330 8.95 -16.15 14.64
C ASN A 330 9.72 -17.16 15.49
N THR A 331 11.07 -17.08 15.48
CA THR A 331 11.93 -17.86 16.37
C THR A 331 11.74 -17.44 17.83
N CYS A 332 11.58 -16.13 18.09
CA CYS A 332 11.41 -15.60 19.44
C CYS A 332 9.99 -15.77 20.00
N PHE A 333 8.97 -15.83 19.12
CA PHE A 333 7.55 -15.76 19.48
C PHE A 333 6.71 -16.81 18.72
N ALA A 334 6.76 -18.06 19.18
CA ALA A 334 6.10 -19.19 18.51
C ALA A 334 4.56 -19.08 18.49
N ASP A 335 3.94 -18.44 19.48
CA ASP A 335 2.49 -18.24 19.63
C ASP A 335 1.94 -17.11 18.74
N ARG A 336 2.82 -16.28 18.16
CA ARG A 336 2.45 -15.02 17.46
C ARG A 336 3.06 -14.89 16.07
N LYS A 337 3.37 -16.02 15.44
CA LYS A 337 4.10 -16.06 14.16
C LYS A 337 3.50 -15.08 13.13
N ILE A 338 4.40 -14.38 12.46
CA ILE A 338 4.14 -13.54 11.31
C ILE A 338 4.24 -14.44 10.08
N MET A 339 3.22 -14.43 9.24
CA MET A 339 3.26 -15.12 7.95
C MET A 339 4.35 -14.51 7.09
N VAL A 340 5.31 -15.33 6.65
CA VAL A 340 6.41 -14.90 5.79
C VAL A 340 6.03 -15.19 4.35
N THR A 341 5.84 -14.15 3.56
CA THR A 341 5.55 -14.30 2.13
C THR A 341 6.83 -14.71 1.39
N PRO A 342 6.80 -15.74 0.51
CA PRO A 342 7.95 -16.11 -0.28
C PRO A 342 8.35 -15.02 -1.26
N THR A 343 9.64 -14.95 -1.58
CA THR A 343 10.11 -14.11 -2.69
C THR A 343 9.64 -14.67 -4.04
N PRO A 344 9.57 -13.86 -5.11
CA PRO A 344 9.27 -14.37 -6.45
C PRO A 344 10.23 -15.49 -6.90
N ILE A 345 11.51 -15.39 -6.52
CA ILE A 345 12.53 -16.41 -6.78
C ILE A 345 12.20 -17.72 -6.05
N GLU A 346 11.95 -17.65 -4.74
CA GLU A 346 11.59 -18.82 -3.94
C GLU A 346 10.27 -19.45 -4.39
N ARG A 347 9.29 -18.63 -4.78
CA ARG A 347 8.01 -19.10 -5.33
C ARG A 347 8.26 -19.90 -6.60
N ARG A 348 8.98 -19.33 -7.56
CA ARG A 348 9.35 -20.01 -8.80
C ARG A 348 10.09 -21.31 -8.52
N GLU A 349 11.16 -21.26 -7.74
CA GLU A 349 12.00 -22.44 -7.50
C GLU A 349 11.22 -23.58 -6.85
N ARG A 350 10.44 -23.32 -5.80
CA ARG A 350 9.69 -24.37 -5.10
C ARG A 350 8.36 -24.75 -5.77
N SER A 351 7.98 -24.05 -6.84
CA SER A 351 6.81 -24.40 -7.65
C SER A 351 7.12 -25.34 -8.79
N VAL A 352 8.39 -25.46 -9.21
CA VAL A 352 8.79 -26.25 -10.37
C VAL A 352 9.45 -27.54 -9.90
N TRP A 353 8.92 -28.65 -10.39
CA TRP A 353 9.22 -30.00 -9.94
C TRP A 353 9.57 -30.88 -11.14
N ILE A 354 10.22 -32.00 -10.86
CA ILE A 354 10.52 -33.01 -11.88
C ILE A 354 9.36 -34.01 -11.91
N VAL A 355 9.00 -34.43 -13.12
CA VAL A 355 8.09 -35.55 -13.39
C VAL A 355 8.92 -36.63 -14.06
N GLU A 356 8.99 -37.82 -13.48
CA GLU A 356 9.85 -38.92 -13.93
C GLU A 356 9.06 -40.23 -14.03
N HIS A 357 9.40 -41.02 -15.05
CA HIS A 357 8.92 -42.38 -15.26
C HIS A 357 9.99 -43.18 -16.03
N ASP A 358 9.79 -44.49 -16.18
CA ASP A 358 10.79 -45.42 -16.74
C ASP A 358 11.35 -45.04 -18.12
N ASP A 359 10.58 -44.28 -18.90
CA ASP A 359 10.86 -43.97 -20.31
C ASP A 359 11.25 -42.51 -20.54
N GLY A 360 11.29 -41.68 -19.48
CA GLY A 360 11.57 -40.27 -19.66
C GLY A 360 11.39 -39.39 -18.41
N GLN A 361 11.82 -38.14 -18.58
CA GLN A 361 11.75 -37.10 -17.58
C GLN A 361 11.22 -35.81 -18.21
N GLY A 362 10.39 -35.11 -17.46
CA GLY A 362 9.83 -33.80 -17.80
C GLY A 362 9.82 -32.86 -16.61
N THR A 363 9.29 -31.67 -16.85
CA THR A 363 9.07 -30.65 -15.82
C THR A 363 7.58 -30.55 -15.52
N GLY A 364 7.22 -30.39 -14.26
CA GLY A 364 5.87 -30.00 -13.83
C GLY A 364 5.94 -28.76 -12.95
N PHE A 365 4.81 -28.10 -12.75
CA PHE A 365 4.72 -27.01 -11.79
C PHE A 365 3.36 -26.91 -11.11
N PHE A 366 3.36 -26.36 -9.90
CA PHE A 366 2.14 -26.12 -9.14
C PHE A 366 1.47 -24.82 -9.57
N LEU A 367 0.22 -24.93 -10.00
CA LEU A 367 -0.61 -23.80 -10.41
C LEU A 367 -1.78 -23.61 -9.43
N SER A 368 -1.96 -22.37 -8.97
CA SER A 368 -2.91 -22.06 -7.92
C SER A 368 -4.35 -22.34 -8.32
N GLY A 369 -5.03 -23.15 -7.49
CA GLY A 369 -6.40 -23.62 -7.71
C GLY A 369 -6.52 -24.75 -8.74
N VAL A 370 -5.41 -25.33 -9.19
CA VAL A 370 -5.39 -26.41 -10.19
C VAL A 370 -4.61 -27.63 -9.68
N GLY A 371 -3.46 -27.43 -9.06
CA GLY A 371 -2.57 -28.51 -8.63
C GLY A 371 -1.33 -28.61 -9.53
N LEU A 372 -0.80 -29.82 -9.71
CA LEU A 372 0.43 -30.05 -10.47
C LEU A 372 0.12 -30.19 -11.97
N VAL A 373 0.65 -29.28 -12.78
CA VAL A 373 0.46 -29.22 -14.24
C VAL A 373 1.75 -29.62 -14.95
N THR A 374 1.63 -30.38 -16.04
CA THR A 374 2.74 -30.74 -16.95
C THR A 374 2.21 -30.91 -18.38
N ALA A 375 3.09 -31.27 -19.31
CA ALA A 375 2.72 -31.58 -20.69
C ALA A 375 2.21 -33.02 -20.79
N ALA A 376 1.22 -33.28 -21.66
CA ALA A 376 0.63 -34.62 -21.81
C ALA A 376 1.65 -35.67 -22.27
N HIS A 377 2.57 -35.28 -23.15
CA HIS A 377 3.64 -36.16 -23.62
C HIS A 377 4.63 -36.57 -22.51
N CYS A 378 4.72 -35.81 -21.41
CA CYS A 378 5.55 -36.19 -20.24
C CYS A 378 4.94 -37.32 -19.40
N VAL A 379 3.68 -37.70 -19.65
CA VAL A 379 2.97 -38.75 -18.90
C VAL A 379 2.24 -39.74 -19.82
N THR A 380 2.68 -39.83 -21.08
CA THR A 380 2.03 -40.68 -22.10
C THR A 380 2.06 -42.15 -21.71
N GLY A 381 0.89 -42.79 -21.74
CA GLY A 381 0.74 -44.22 -21.43
C GLY A 381 0.90 -44.58 -19.95
N LYS A 382 1.14 -43.61 -19.07
CA LYS A 382 1.30 -43.83 -17.63
C LYS A 382 0.04 -43.41 -16.88
N ARG A 383 -0.35 -44.20 -15.87
CA ARG A 383 -1.42 -43.84 -14.91
C ARG A 383 -0.88 -43.15 -13.66
N GLU A 384 0.36 -43.48 -13.32
CA GLU A 384 1.07 -42.98 -12.15
C GLU A 384 2.49 -42.63 -12.58
N VAL A 385 3.02 -41.54 -12.05
CA VAL A 385 4.38 -41.04 -12.30
C VAL A 385 5.02 -40.63 -10.98
N GLU A 386 6.35 -40.58 -10.95
CA GLU A 386 7.08 -40.11 -9.80
C GLU A 386 7.38 -38.61 -9.92
N VAL A 387 7.22 -37.88 -8.82
CA VAL A 387 7.46 -36.45 -8.76
C VAL A 387 8.31 -36.09 -7.56
N PHE A 388 9.31 -35.24 -7.76
CA PHE A 388 10.19 -34.79 -6.69
C PHE A 388 10.74 -33.39 -6.96
N HIS A 389 11.16 -32.73 -5.88
CA HIS A 389 11.82 -31.44 -5.97
C HIS A 389 13.35 -31.62 -5.95
N PRO A 390 14.13 -31.03 -6.87
CA PRO A 390 15.57 -31.26 -6.97
C PRO A 390 16.40 -30.98 -5.72
N SER A 391 15.97 -30.02 -4.90
CA SER A 391 16.65 -29.74 -3.62
C SER A 391 16.52 -30.86 -2.58
N LYS A 392 15.57 -31.78 -2.77
CA LYS A 392 15.29 -32.93 -1.89
C LYS A 392 14.92 -34.14 -2.74
N HIS A 393 15.75 -34.48 -3.72
CA HIS A 393 15.46 -35.57 -4.67
C HIS A 393 15.30 -36.96 -4.03
N ALA A 394 15.75 -37.15 -2.78
CA ALA A 394 15.47 -38.36 -2.01
C ALA A 394 14.01 -38.47 -1.54
N ASN A 395 13.26 -37.36 -1.50
CA ASN A 395 11.83 -37.34 -1.19
C ASN A 395 11.02 -37.36 -2.49
N THR A 396 10.80 -38.56 -3.00
CA THR A 396 9.94 -38.80 -4.16
C THR A 396 8.51 -39.08 -3.73
N PHE A 397 7.55 -38.53 -4.47
CA PHE A 397 6.12 -38.72 -4.26
C PHE A 397 5.51 -39.35 -5.51
N LYS A 398 4.49 -40.17 -5.31
CA LYS A 398 3.67 -40.68 -6.41
C LYS A 398 2.62 -39.66 -6.79
N ALA A 399 2.45 -39.43 -8.08
CA ALA A 399 1.38 -38.59 -8.62
C ALA A 399 0.55 -39.37 -9.65
N THR A 400 -0.77 -39.27 -9.53
CA THR A 400 -1.73 -39.92 -10.44
C THR A 400 -2.13 -38.97 -11.55
N VAL A 401 -2.25 -39.46 -12.79
CA VAL A 401 -2.71 -38.63 -13.91
C VAL A 401 -4.23 -38.49 -13.79
N LEU A 402 -4.70 -37.33 -13.33
CA LEU A 402 -6.14 -37.07 -13.14
C LEU A 402 -6.82 -36.73 -14.46
N GLN A 403 -6.17 -35.87 -15.25
CA GLN A 403 -6.67 -35.39 -16.53
C GLN A 403 -5.51 -35.31 -17.52
N ARG A 404 -5.76 -35.71 -18.77
CA ARG A 404 -4.79 -35.65 -19.86
C ARG A 404 -5.51 -35.36 -21.17
N ASP A 405 -5.00 -34.39 -21.92
CA ASP A 405 -5.47 -34.10 -23.27
C ASP A 405 -4.26 -34.11 -24.21
N ASP A 406 -4.20 -35.15 -25.05
CA ASP A 406 -3.10 -35.37 -26.00
C ASP A 406 -3.14 -34.37 -27.17
N HIS A 407 -4.29 -33.74 -27.44
CA HIS A 407 -4.44 -32.72 -28.48
C HIS A 407 -3.97 -31.35 -28.02
N LEU A 408 -4.32 -30.96 -26.78
CA LEU A 408 -3.86 -29.73 -26.16
C LEU A 408 -2.42 -29.84 -25.64
N ASP A 409 -1.93 -31.07 -25.46
CA ASP A 409 -0.68 -31.43 -24.79
C ASP A 409 -0.59 -30.92 -23.34
N LEU A 410 -1.67 -31.09 -22.58
CA LEU A 410 -1.75 -30.71 -21.17
C LEU A 410 -2.13 -31.92 -20.31
N ALA A 411 -1.53 -32.00 -19.12
CA ALA A 411 -1.88 -32.97 -18.09
C ALA A 411 -1.94 -32.32 -16.71
N ILE A 412 -2.87 -32.80 -15.89
CA ILE A 412 -3.04 -32.42 -14.48
C ILE A 412 -2.83 -33.67 -13.63
N LEU A 413 -1.95 -33.55 -12.64
CA LEU A 413 -1.55 -34.63 -11.76
C LEU A 413 -2.11 -34.42 -10.36
N GLY A 414 -2.69 -35.47 -9.80
CA GLY A 414 -3.12 -35.57 -8.41
C GLY A 414 -1.95 -36.02 -7.54
N HIS A 415 -1.74 -35.38 -6.40
CA HIS A 415 -0.60 -35.63 -5.53
C HIS A 415 -1.01 -35.57 -4.06
N GLU A 416 -0.24 -36.25 -3.20
CA GLU A 416 -0.35 -36.17 -1.74
C GLU A 416 0.81 -35.37 -1.11
N ILE A 417 1.53 -34.59 -1.93
CA ILE A 417 2.64 -33.75 -1.46
C ILE A 417 2.12 -32.77 -0.40
N PRO A 418 2.76 -32.68 0.78
CA PRO A 418 2.37 -31.72 1.82
C PRO A 418 2.45 -30.27 1.33
N ALA A 419 1.46 -29.44 1.67
CA ALA A 419 1.44 -28.01 1.30
C ALA A 419 2.65 -27.20 1.82
N THR A 420 3.42 -27.75 2.75
CA THR A 420 4.67 -27.16 3.24
C THR A 420 5.86 -27.39 2.30
N GLU A 421 5.78 -28.32 1.35
CA GLU A 421 6.87 -28.73 0.46
C GLU A 421 6.94 -27.92 -0.85
N TYR A 422 5.82 -27.36 -1.34
CA TYR A 422 5.76 -26.60 -2.60
C TYR A 422 5.19 -25.18 -2.42
N TYR A 423 5.33 -24.36 -3.46
CA TYR A 423 4.58 -23.13 -3.64
C TYR A 423 3.82 -23.17 -4.95
N GLU A 424 2.74 -22.39 -5.06
CA GLU A 424 1.96 -22.28 -6.28
C GLU A 424 2.32 -21.00 -7.06
N LEU A 425 2.24 -21.10 -8.38
CA LEU A 425 2.26 -19.95 -9.28
C LEU A 425 0.84 -19.49 -9.58
N ASN A 426 0.67 -18.19 -9.80
CA ASN A 426 -0.61 -17.66 -10.28
C ASN A 426 -0.65 -17.72 -11.81
N ARG A 427 -1.85 -17.58 -12.36
CA ARG A 427 -2.06 -17.39 -13.80
C ARG A 427 -1.88 -15.92 -14.16
N ALA A 428 -1.29 -15.65 -15.32
CA ALA A 428 -1.19 -14.30 -15.84
C ALA A 428 -2.60 -13.71 -16.07
N ALA A 429 -2.84 -12.51 -15.55
CA ALA A 429 -4.11 -11.81 -15.67
C ALA A 429 -4.19 -10.91 -16.91
N LEU A 430 -3.05 -10.58 -17.50
CA LEU A 430 -2.95 -9.73 -18.69
C LEU A 430 -2.80 -10.58 -19.95
N PRO A 431 -3.37 -10.14 -21.09
CA PRO A 431 -3.16 -10.81 -22.37
C PRO A 431 -1.68 -10.77 -22.76
N VAL A 432 -1.20 -11.87 -23.34
CA VAL A 432 0.16 -11.97 -23.87
C VAL A 432 0.21 -11.35 -25.27
N VAL A 433 1.15 -10.43 -25.50
CA VAL A 433 1.38 -9.79 -26.80
C VAL A 433 2.82 -9.93 -27.28
N THR A 434 3.03 -9.75 -28.59
CA THR A 434 4.37 -9.77 -29.19
C THR A 434 5.27 -8.72 -28.56
N GLY A 435 6.51 -9.12 -28.24
CA GLY A 435 7.50 -8.28 -27.57
C GLY A 435 7.46 -8.34 -26.04
N ASP A 436 6.46 -8.99 -25.43
CA ASP A 436 6.42 -9.13 -23.98
C ASP A 436 7.62 -9.94 -23.48
N PRO A 437 8.28 -9.52 -22.38
CA PRO A 437 9.34 -10.28 -21.76
C PRO A 437 8.75 -11.54 -21.11
N MET A 438 9.35 -12.68 -21.43
CA MET A 438 8.93 -14.00 -20.93
C MET A 438 10.12 -14.75 -20.37
N THR A 439 9.88 -15.60 -19.37
CA THR A 439 10.90 -16.47 -18.78
C THR A 439 10.42 -17.91 -18.79
N ALA A 440 11.07 -18.76 -19.57
CA ALA A 440 10.81 -20.20 -19.52
C ALA A 440 11.61 -20.83 -18.37
N VAL A 441 10.95 -21.71 -17.62
CA VAL A 441 11.52 -22.30 -16.40
C VAL A 441 11.34 -23.81 -16.45
N GLY A 442 12.38 -24.57 -16.13
CA GLY A 442 12.29 -26.02 -16.06
C GLY A 442 13.63 -26.72 -15.98
N TYR A 443 13.58 -28.04 -16.11
CA TYR A 443 14.71 -28.93 -15.88
C TYR A 443 15.06 -29.73 -17.15
N PRO A 444 16.09 -29.32 -17.89
CA PRO A 444 16.47 -29.99 -19.14
C PRO A 444 17.24 -31.29 -18.85
N LYS A 445 16.54 -32.43 -18.74
CA LYS A 445 17.14 -33.75 -18.42
C LYS A 445 18.02 -33.68 -17.17
N TRP A 446 17.40 -33.35 -16.06
CA TRP A 446 18.07 -33.12 -14.79
C TRP A 446 18.85 -34.34 -14.31
N ALA A 447 20.07 -34.07 -13.85
CA ALA A 447 20.88 -34.95 -13.04
C ALA A 447 21.13 -34.34 -11.64
N PRO A 448 21.48 -35.15 -10.63
CA PRO A 448 21.80 -34.65 -9.29
C PRO A 448 22.87 -33.54 -9.31
N GLY A 449 22.50 -32.37 -8.81
CA GLY A 449 23.36 -31.18 -8.80
C GLY A 449 22.99 -30.12 -9.84
N ASP A 450 22.14 -30.46 -10.83
CA ASP A 450 21.72 -29.50 -11.85
C ASP A 450 20.78 -28.42 -11.27
N PRO A 451 21.05 -27.13 -11.53
CA PRO A 451 20.20 -26.04 -11.07
C PRO A 451 18.95 -25.92 -11.95
N LEU A 452 17.94 -25.23 -11.41
CA LEU A 452 16.77 -24.84 -12.19
C LEU A 452 17.18 -23.98 -13.39
N ASN A 453 16.77 -24.37 -14.59
CA ASN A 453 17.06 -23.61 -15.79
C ASN A 453 16.05 -22.46 -15.92
N VAL A 454 16.55 -21.23 -16.01
CA VAL A 454 15.74 -20.01 -16.12
C VAL A 454 16.17 -19.27 -17.39
N ARG A 455 15.32 -19.29 -18.42
CA ARG A 455 15.62 -18.75 -19.75
C ARG A 455 14.77 -17.51 -20.04
N PRO A 456 15.32 -16.30 -19.85
CA PRO A 456 14.65 -15.09 -20.29
C PRO A 456 14.67 -14.99 -21.81
N GLY A 457 13.59 -14.44 -22.37
CA GLY A 457 13.46 -14.06 -23.77
C GLY A 457 12.21 -13.23 -23.97
N VAL A 458 11.68 -13.19 -25.19
CA VAL A 458 10.49 -12.40 -25.52
C VAL A 458 9.52 -13.20 -26.38
N VAL A 459 8.27 -12.78 -26.39
CA VAL A 459 7.25 -13.30 -27.31
C VAL A 459 7.59 -12.86 -28.73
N SER A 460 7.85 -13.82 -29.61
CA SER A 460 8.05 -13.57 -31.05
C SER A 460 6.72 -13.37 -31.75
N THR A 461 5.74 -14.23 -31.47
CA THR A 461 4.39 -14.17 -32.03
C THR A 461 3.45 -15.03 -31.18
N VAL A 462 2.18 -14.62 -31.10
CA VAL A 462 1.10 -15.49 -30.60
C VAL A 462 0.33 -16.01 -31.80
N THR A 463 0.25 -17.34 -31.95
CA THR A 463 -0.34 -17.99 -33.13
C THR A 463 -1.31 -19.10 -32.71
N ILE A 464 -2.17 -19.53 -33.63
CA ILE A 464 -2.99 -20.73 -33.46
C ILE A 464 -2.46 -21.80 -34.40
N LYS A 465 -2.20 -23.01 -33.90
CA LYS A 465 -1.85 -24.18 -34.71
C LYS A 465 -2.73 -25.35 -34.27
N SER A 466 -3.36 -26.02 -35.24
CA SER A 466 -4.26 -27.14 -34.98
C SER A 466 -5.30 -26.82 -33.90
N ALA A 467 -5.93 -25.65 -33.97
CA ALA A 467 -6.89 -25.11 -32.99
C ALA A 467 -6.33 -24.84 -31.57
N VAL A 468 -5.05 -25.05 -31.31
CA VAL A 468 -4.39 -24.73 -30.03
C VAL A 468 -3.70 -23.36 -30.12
N ARG A 469 -3.98 -22.47 -29.16
CA ARG A 469 -3.33 -21.17 -29.06
C ARG A 469 -1.93 -21.33 -28.43
N LEU A 470 -0.90 -20.92 -29.16
CA LEU A 470 0.51 -21.08 -28.81
C LEU A 470 1.22 -19.73 -28.73
N ILE A 471 2.24 -19.67 -27.88
CA ILE A 471 3.17 -18.56 -27.71
C ILE A 471 4.51 -19.00 -28.29
N GLU A 472 4.96 -18.35 -29.37
CA GLU A 472 6.30 -18.53 -29.92
C GLU A 472 7.28 -17.63 -29.16
N VAL A 473 8.38 -18.19 -28.70
CA VAL A 473 9.36 -17.49 -27.86
C VAL A 473 10.76 -17.51 -28.48
N THR A 474 11.57 -16.49 -28.20
CA THR A 474 12.92 -16.36 -28.77
C THR A 474 13.95 -17.27 -28.10
N GLN A 475 13.75 -17.60 -26.83
CA GLN A 475 14.64 -18.46 -26.07
C GLN A 475 14.45 -19.91 -26.49
N LYS A 476 15.56 -20.63 -26.65
CA LYS A 476 15.52 -22.07 -26.92
C LYS A 476 14.89 -22.80 -25.74
N LEU A 477 13.96 -23.70 -26.02
CA LEU A 477 13.38 -24.63 -25.05
C LEU A 477 14.01 -25.98 -25.36
N THR A 478 14.75 -26.57 -24.42
CA THR A 478 15.42 -27.85 -24.65
C THR A 478 14.59 -28.99 -24.06
N GLN A 479 14.78 -30.19 -24.61
CA GLN A 479 14.16 -31.41 -24.09
C GLN A 479 14.33 -31.54 -22.57
N GLY A 480 13.25 -31.94 -21.89
CA GLY A 480 13.15 -31.99 -20.42
C GLY A 480 12.49 -30.75 -19.79
N MET A 481 12.58 -29.58 -20.44
CA MET A 481 11.83 -28.38 -19.98
C MET A 481 10.34 -28.46 -20.29
N SER A 482 9.91 -29.41 -21.13
CA SER A 482 8.51 -29.67 -21.44
C SER A 482 7.68 -29.86 -20.19
N GLY A 483 6.49 -29.26 -20.18
CA GLY A 483 5.59 -29.19 -19.03
C GLY A 483 5.95 -28.12 -18.00
N GLY A 484 7.12 -27.48 -18.11
CA GLY A 484 7.51 -26.35 -17.25
C GLY A 484 6.73 -25.06 -17.55
N PRO A 485 6.72 -24.08 -16.63
CA PRO A 485 5.97 -22.86 -16.83
C PRO A 485 6.73 -21.83 -17.69
N LEU A 486 5.99 -21.12 -18.54
CA LEU A 486 6.40 -19.87 -19.17
C LEU A 486 5.81 -18.71 -18.37
N LEU A 487 6.68 -17.86 -17.80
CA LEU A 487 6.31 -16.80 -16.86
C LEU A 487 6.39 -15.40 -17.50
N ASP A 488 5.45 -14.54 -17.16
CA ASP A 488 5.46 -13.12 -17.51
C ASP A 488 6.44 -12.29 -16.63
N ALA A 489 6.46 -10.97 -16.83
CA ALA A 489 7.28 -10.04 -16.04
C ALA A 489 6.96 -10.03 -14.53
N ASN A 490 5.76 -10.47 -14.13
CA ASN A 490 5.32 -10.55 -12.74
C ASN A 490 5.65 -11.91 -12.10
N GLY A 491 6.08 -12.89 -12.91
CA GLY A 491 6.29 -14.27 -12.47
C GLY A 491 5.01 -15.10 -12.46
N ASP A 492 3.95 -14.63 -13.13
CA ASP A 492 2.70 -15.35 -13.31
C ASP A 492 2.74 -16.17 -14.61
N VAL A 493 2.04 -17.30 -14.63
CA VAL A 493 2.08 -18.28 -15.73
C VAL A 493 1.32 -17.75 -16.94
N ALA A 494 2.06 -17.47 -18.00
CA ALA A 494 1.57 -17.08 -19.32
C ALA A 494 1.36 -18.29 -20.24
N GLY A 495 2.07 -19.40 -20.00
CA GLY A 495 1.90 -20.65 -20.74
C GLY A 495 2.61 -21.85 -20.15
N VAL A 496 2.42 -23.01 -20.78
CA VAL A 496 3.07 -24.29 -20.44
C VAL A 496 4.01 -24.67 -21.58
N VAL A 497 5.28 -24.94 -21.29
CA VAL A 497 6.28 -25.31 -22.29
C VAL A 497 5.85 -26.60 -22.99
N HIS A 498 5.64 -26.53 -24.30
CA HIS A 498 5.15 -27.64 -25.11
C HIS A 498 6.32 -28.36 -25.77
N LYS A 499 6.99 -27.68 -26.70
CA LYS A 499 8.03 -28.30 -27.51
C LYS A 499 9.05 -27.26 -27.99
N GLY A 500 10.31 -27.65 -27.87
CA GLY A 500 11.48 -27.03 -28.46
C GLY A 500 12.66 -28.01 -28.38
N GLY A 501 13.59 -27.91 -29.32
CA GLY A 501 14.72 -28.82 -29.44
C GLY A 501 15.72 -28.40 -30.51
N PRO A 502 16.91 -29.01 -30.55
CA PRO A 502 17.98 -28.64 -31.50
C PRO A 502 17.61 -28.81 -32.98
N GLU A 503 16.62 -29.66 -33.29
CA GLU A 503 16.13 -29.91 -34.65
C GLU A 503 14.87 -29.09 -35.02
N GLU A 504 14.28 -28.37 -34.06
CA GLU A 504 13.10 -27.53 -34.31
C GLU A 504 13.49 -26.06 -34.46
N GLY A 505 13.12 -25.47 -35.60
CA GLY A 505 13.46 -24.07 -35.92
C GLY A 505 12.72 -23.04 -35.05
N ARG A 506 11.68 -23.44 -34.31
CA ARG A 506 10.82 -22.57 -33.50
C ARG A 506 10.46 -23.23 -32.18
N ASP A 507 10.30 -22.43 -31.14
CA ASP A 507 10.09 -22.88 -29.76
C ASP A 507 8.72 -22.37 -29.26
N PHE A 508 7.88 -23.28 -28.74
CA PHE A 508 6.48 -22.98 -28.40
C PHE A 508 6.10 -23.34 -26.95
N ALA A 509 5.22 -22.52 -26.38
CA ALA A 509 4.45 -22.83 -25.19
C ALA A 509 2.95 -22.76 -25.48
N ILE A 510 2.16 -23.62 -24.83
CA ILE A 510 0.70 -23.55 -24.85
C ILE A 510 0.25 -22.35 -24.02
N HIS A 511 -0.59 -21.50 -24.60
CA HIS A 511 -1.06 -20.29 -23.91
C HIS A 511 -1.93 -20.67 -22.70
N VAL A 512 -1.79 -19.94 -21.57
CA VAL A 512 -2.55 -20.21 -20.33
C VAL A 512 -4.08 -20.14 -20.50
N GLU A 513 -4.59 -19.47 -21.54
CA GLU A 513 -6.01 -19.42 -21.84
C GLU A 513 -6.55 -20.76 -22.35
N VAL A 514 -5.72 -21.56 -23.01
CA VAL A 514 -6.07 -22.93 -23.42
C VAL A 514 -6.31 -23.77 -22.16
N LEU A 515 -5.40 -23.67 -21.19
CA LEU A 515 -5.56 -24.33 -19.88
C LEU A 515 -6.80 -23.82 -19.13
N ASN A 516 -7.06 -22.51 -19.12
CA ASN A 516 -8.26 -21.96 -18.48
C ASN A 516 -9.56 -22.47 -19.13
N SER A 517 -9.58 -22.51 -20.46
CA SER A 517 -10.73 -23.01 -21.22
C SER A 517 -10.93 -24.50 -20.94
N TRP A 518 -9.87 -25.29 -20.91
CA TRP A 518 -9.93 -26.71 -20.58
C TRP A 518 -10.45 -26.96 -19.16
N LEU A 519 -9.95 -26.22 -18.17
CA LEU A 519 -10.43 -26.30 -16.78
C LEU A 519 -11.91 -25.92 -16.63
N ALA A 520 -12.40 -24.95 -17.41
CA ALA A 520 -13.81 -24.59 -17.41
C ALA A 520 -14.71 -25.72 -17.92
N HIS A 521 -14.27 -26.46 -18.95
CA HIS A 521 -14.99 -27.64 -19.47
C HIS A 521 -14.96 -28.83 -18.50
N LEU A 522 -13.92 -28.96 -17.67
CA LEU A 522 -13.84 -30.02 -16.66
C LEU A 522 -14.73 -29.75 -15.43
N ALA A 523 -15.12 -28.49 -15.21
CA ALA A 523 -15.96 -28.07 -14.09
C ALA A 523 -17.46 -28.00 -14.44
N SER A 524 -17.80 -28.06 -15.73
CA SER A 524 -19.17 -28.22 -16.26
C SER A 524 -19.54 -29.68 -16.36
#